data_AF-X0T3M0-F1
#
_entry.id   AF-X0T3M0-F1
#
_cell.length_a   1.000
_cell.length_b   1.000
_cell.length_c   1.000
_cell.angle_alpha   90.00
_cell.angle_beta   90.00
_cell.angle_gamma   90.00
#
_symmetry.space_group_name_H-M   'P 1'
#
loop_
_entity.id
_entity.type
_entity.pdbx_description
1 polymer ?
#
loop_
_entity_poly.entity_id
_entity_poly.type
_entity_poly.pdbx_seq_one_letter_code
_entity_poly.pdbx_strand_id
1 'polypeptide(L)'
;NGYQNYNVAVNTSDRKIYTYMGILLPNMGNANYCTSGQLSPLLNDPQFRTIGIGTRIFLGGTQGYITWEGTQFYPQVLKGEADKTVYKGGTLAVIGNLKEMSTDYIRAATFKGYGVTLVVGLGIPIPILNSKIMKGVAVKDEDIWTEIIDYSFPHLKRPSLGRVNYKQLREGNITIREKDVPVSPLSSYAKAREIAQKLKEEILRGKFLLQEPIQKFPQGSKFKPLLEIH
;
A
#
# COMPACT_ATOMS: atom_id res chain seq x y z
N ASN A 1 -5.64 -6.23 -5.79
CA ASN A 1 -6.05 -5.15 -4.88
C ASN A 1 -4.88 -4.24 -4.58
N GLY A 2 -5.05 -2.94 -4.77
CA GLY A 2 -4.09 -1.93 -4.27
C GLY A 2 -4.47 -1.55 -2.84
N TYR A 3 -3.52 -1.59 -1.91
CA TYR A 3 -3.75 -1.24 -0.50
C TYR A 3 -3.22 0.16 -0.20
N GLN A 4 -3.91 0.90 0.67
CA GLN A 4 -3.52 2.26 1.06
C GLN A 4 -2.19 2.30 1.79
N ASN A 5 -2.12 1.53 2.87
CA ASN A 5 -0.95 1.39 3.71
C ASN A 5 -0.94 -0.05 4.22
N TYR A 6 0.25 -0.52 4.58
CA TYR A 6 0.44 -1.87 5.10
C TYR A 6 1.34 -1.85 6.32
N ASN A 7 1.11 -2.78 7.23
CA ASN A 7 1.99 -2.98 8.39
C ASN A 7 3.37 -3.48 7.95
N VAL A 8 4.35 -3.27 8.83
CA VAL A 8 5.67 -3.91 8.74
C VAL A 8 5.56 -5.26 9.42
N ALA A 9 5.89 -6.33 8.71
CA ALA A 9 5.82 -7.68 9.24
C ALA A 9 7.16 -8.11 9.84
N VAL A 10 7.12 -8.59 11.08
CA VAL A 10 8.26 -9.18 11.80
C VAL A 10 7.84 -10.51 12.44
N ASN A 11 8.82 -11.24 12.98
CA ASN A 11 8.61 -12.53 13.59
C ASN A 11 9.44 -12.65 14.87
N THR A 12 8.82 -12.65 16.05
CA THR A 12 9.55 -12.83 17.32
C THR A 12 9.74 -14.29 17.73
N SER A 13 9.13 -15.25 17.03
CA SER A 13 9.30 -16.67 17.35
C SER A 13 10.66 -17.23 16.91
N ASP A 14 10.94 -18.44 17.34
CA ASP A 14 12.15 -19.22 17.04
C ASP A 14 12.13 -19.94 15.68
N ARG A 15 10.98 -19.95 14.98
CA ARG A 15 10.81 -20.61 13.68
C ARG A 15 10.67 -19.63 12.52
N LYS A 16 11.04 -20.06 11.31
CA LYS A 16 10.81 -19.30 10.08
C LYS A 16 9.32 -19.26 9.76
N ILE A 17 8.82 -18.10 9.32
CA ILE A 17 7.44 -17.93 8.86
C ILE A 17 7.44 -17.55 7.38
N TYR A 18 6.64 -18.27 6.59
CA TYR A 18 6.44 -18.01 5.18
C TYR A 18 5.14 -17.23 4.98
N THR A 19 5.19 -16.08 4.32
CA THR A 19 4.06 -15.17 4.18
C THR A 19 3.96 -14.58 2.77
N TYR A 20 2.83 -13.95 2.44
CA TYR A 20 2.71 -13.12 1.23
C TYR A 20 3.63 -11.89 1.26
N MET A 21 4.21 -11.56 2.42
CA MET A 21 5.23 -10.52 2.56
C MET A 21 6.65 -11.08 2.41
N GLY A 22 6.81 -12.34 2.00
CA GLY A 22 8.09 -13.04 1.96
C GLY A 22 8.41 -13.80 3.26
N ILE A 23 9.66 -14.25 3.37
CA ILE A 23 10.15 -15.01 4.52
C ILE A 23 10.43 -14.05 5.68
N LEU A 24 9.91 -14.38 6.86
CA LEU A 24 10.27 -13.72 8.12
C LEU A 24 11.14 -14.67 8.95
N LEU A 25 12.37 -14.24 9.22
CA LEU A 25 13.38 -14.98 9.94
C LEU A 25 13.07 -14.98 11.45
N PRO A 26 13.47 -16.04 12.18
CA PRO A 26 13.31 -16.12 13.63
C PRO A 26 13.89 -14.91 14.37
N ASN A 27 13.38 -14.65 15.58
CA ASN A 27 13.94 -13.70 16.53
C ASN A 27 14.14 -12.29 15.95
N MET A 28 13.22 -11.83 15.11
CA MET A 28 13.28 -10.56 14.37
C MET A 28 14.54 -10.45 13.50
N GLY A 29 14.87 -11.51 12.75
CA GLY A 29 16.02 -11.50 11.84
C GLY A 29 15.85 -10.58 10.62
N ASN A 30 14.62 -10.20 10.28
CA ASN A 30 14.29 -9.20 9.28
C ASN A 30 12.89 -8.61 9.50
N ALA A 31 12.61 -7.50 8.82
CA ALA A 31 11.28 -6.94 8.69
C ALA A 31 10.94 -6.68 7.22
N ASN A 32 9.72 -7.00 6.81
CA ASN A 32 9.28 -6.73 5.44
C ASN A 32 8.14 -5.72 5.42
N TYR A 33 8.13 -4.83 4.44
CA TYR A 33 7.10 -3.80 4.31
C TYR A 33 6.68 -3.61 2.85
N CYS A 34 5.50 -3.03 2.63
CA CYS A 34 4.95 -2.83 1.28
C CYS A 34 4.35 -1.44 1.14
N THR A 35 4.83 -0.69 0.14
CA THR A 35 4.29 0.53 -0.47
C THR A 35 5.45 1.31 -1.12
N SER A 36 5.12 2.27 -1.97
CA SER A 36 6.05 3.27 -2.49
C SER A 36 6.11 4.56 -1.67
N GLY A 37 5.62 4.56 -0.41
CA GLY A 37 5.68 5.69 0.51
C GLY A 37 5.04 6.94 -0.07
N GLN A 38 5.78 8.04 -0.13
CA GLN A 38 5.34 9.31 -0.70
C GLN A 38 4.90 9.25 -2.17
N LEU A 39 5.22 8.18 -2.93
CA LEU A 39 4.73 8.00 -4.29
C LEU A 39 3.42 7.21 -4.36
N SER A 40 2.93 6.66 -3.24
CA SER A 40 1.69 5.87 -3.21
C SER A 40 0.47 6.77 -3.38
N PRO A 41 -0.37 6.59 -4.42
CA PRO A 41 -1.50 7.48 -4.63
C PRO A 41 -2.50 7.49 -3.48
N LEU A 42 -2.70 6.35 -2.82
CA LEU A 42 -3.64 6.22 -1.71
C LEU A 42 -3.15 6.87 -0.41
N LEU A 43 -1.84 7.08 -0.26
CA LEU A 43 -1.27 7.85 0.84
C LEU A 43 -1.29 9.35 0.55
N ASN A 44 -1.30 9.73 -0.74
CA ASN A 44 -1.43 11.11 -1.19
C ASN A 44 -2.89 11.60 -1.22
N ASP A 45 -3.87 10.70 -1.29
CA ASP A 45 -5.30 10.99 -1.08
C ASP A 45 -5.91 10.09 0.01
N PRO A 46 -5.49 10.26 1.28
CA PRO A 46 -5.77 9.28 2.33
C PRO A 46 -7.24 9.18 2.76
N GLN A 47 -8.06 10.14 2.33
CA GLN A 47 -9.50 10.21 2.62
C GLN A 47 -10.36 10.06 1.36
N PHE A 48 -9.75 9.63 0.24
CA PHE A 48 -10.45 9.34 -1.01
C PHE A 48 -11.28 10.55 -1.52
N ARG A 49 -10.67 11.74 -1.50
CA ARG A 49 -11.30 12.99 -1.97
C ARG A 49 -11.45 13.02 -3.49
N THR A 50 -10.49 12.43 -4.18
CA THR A 50 -10.35 12.41 -5.65
C THR A 50 -10.43 11.00 -6.21
N ILE A 51 -10.10 9.99 -5.41
CA ILE A 51 -10.10 8.59 -5.81
C ILE A 51 -11.45 7.95 -5.45
N GLY A 52 -12.10 7.29 -6.42
CA GLY A 52 -13.36 6.59 -6.23
C GLY A 52 -13.66 5.61 -7.36
N ILE A 53 -14.86 5.05 -7.37
CA ILE A 53 -15.34 4.17 -8.44
C ILE A 53 -15.37 4.96 -9.74
N GLY A 54 -14.86 4.36 -10.81
CA GLY A 54 -14.75 4.97 -12.13
C GLY A 54 -13.54 5.88 -12.31
N THR A 55 -12.68 6.10 -11.29
CA THR A 55 -11.41 6.81 -11.52
C THR A 55 -10.57 6.05 -12.54
N ARG A 56 -10.10 6.75 -13.58
CA ARG A 56 -9.16 6.22 -14.57
C ARG A 56 -7.77 6.12 -13.96
N ILE A 57 -7.09 5.01 -14.20
CA ILE A 57 -5.79 4.69 -13.60
C ILE A 57 -4.82 4.17 -14.65
N PHE A 58 -3.53 4.32 -14.37
CA PHE A 58 -2.50 3.49 -14.99
C PHE A 58 -2.53 2.11 -14.34
N LEU A 59 -2.61 1.06 -15.15
CA LEU A 59 -2.64 -0.33 -14.69
C LEU A 59 -1.86 -1.20 -15.66
N GLY A 60 -0.77 -1.80 -15.20
CA GLY A 60 -0.01 -2.77 -16.00
C GLY A 60 0.59 -2.22 -17.30
N GLY A 61 0.83 -0.91 -17.42
CA GLY A 61 1.34 -0.29 -18.65
C GLY A 61 0.26 0.28 -19.57
N THR A 62 -1.01 0.12 -19.22
CA THR A 62 -2.17 0.62 -19.98
C THR A 62 -3.06 1.47 -19.10
N GLN A 63 -4.20 1.89 -19.65
CA GLN A 63 -5.28 2.47 -18.87
C GLN A 63 -6.17 1.38 -18.28
N GLY A 64 -6.71 1.65 -17.10
CA GLY A 64 -7.71 0.84 -16.43
C GLY A 64 -8.62 1.73 -15.60
N TYR A 65 -9.49 1.09 -14.82
CA TYR A 65 -10.45 1.80 -13.95
C TYR A 65 -10.53 1.14 -12.58
N ILE A 66 -10.85 1.97 -11.59
CA ILE A 66 -11.29 1.50 -10.29
C ILE A 66 -12.75 1.06 -10.42
N THR A 67 -13.02 -0.22 -10.18
CA THR A 67 -14.38 -0.78 -10.33
C THR A 67 -15.12 -0.85 -8.99
N TRP A 68 -14.39 -0.98 -7.88
CA TRP A 68 -14.98 -1.12 -6.54
C TRP A 68 -13.92 -0.88 -5.46
N GLU A 69 -14.32 -0.65 -4.21
CA GLU A 69 -13.40 -0.55 -3.08
C GLU A 69 -12.82 -1.90 -2.63
N GLY A 70 -13.46 -3.00 -3.01
CA GLY A 70 -13.07 -4.36 -2.64
C GLY A 70 -13.55 -4.76 -1.24
N THR A 71 -13.48 -6.06 -0.96
CA THR A 71 -14.10 -6.67 0.24
C THR A 71 -13.41 -6.36 1.56
N GLN A 72 -12.15 -5.91 1.52
CA GLN A 72 -11.36 -5.55 2.70
C GLN A 72 -11.37 -4.05 2.99
N PHE A 73 -12.24 -3.28 2.32
CA PHE A 73 -12.28 -1.83 2.47
C PHE A 73 -12.79 -1.42 3.85
N TYR A 74 -11.85 -1.06 4.71
CA TYR A 74 -12.13 -0.55 6.05
C TYR A 74 -11.15 0.57 6.42
N PRO A 75 -11.28 1.77 5.79
CA PRO A 75 -10.43 2.91 6.08
C PRO A 75 -10.48 3.29 7.55
N GLN A 76 -9.30 3.42 8.14
CA GLN A 76 -9.10 3.76 9.54
C GLN A 76 -8.02 4.82 9.67
N VAL A 77 -8.21 5.70 10.65
CA VAL A 77 -7.23 6.70 11.06
C VAL A 77 -6.79 6.36 12.48
N LEU A 78 -5.60 5.81 12.63
CA LEU A 78 -5.02 5.59 13.95
C LEU A 78 -4.22 6.82 14.34
N LYS A 79 -4.77 7.60 15.27
CA LYS A 79 -4.03 8.70 15.89
C LYS A 79 -2.94 8.12 16.78
N GLY A 80 -1.76 8.73 16.75
CA GLY A 80 -0.64 8.42 17.64
C GLY A 80 -0.29 9.62 18.50
N GLU A 81 0.71 9.45 19.34
CA GLU A 81 1.38 10.57 20.00
C GLU A 81 2.07 11.46 18.95
N ALA A 82 2.15 12.77 19.22
CA ALA A 82 2.90 13.75 18.44
C ALA A 82 2.67 13.66 16.91
N ASP A 83 1.40 13.71 16.47
CA ASP A 83 0.98 13.73 15.07
C ASP A 83 1.36 12.51 14.20
N LYS A 84 1.76 11.38 14.81
CA LYS A 84 2.05 10.10 14.13
C LYS A 84 0.78 9.40 13.63
N THR A 85 0.08 10.01 12.68
CA THR A 85 -1.17 9.49 12.13
C THR A 85 -0.92 8.37 11.12
N VAL A 86 -1.56 7.23 11.33
CA VAL A 86 -1.53 6.10 10.39
C VAL A 86 -2.88 6.02 9.67
N TYR A 87 -2.86 6.25 8.37
CA TYR A 87 -3.99 5.90 7.48
C TYR A 87 -3.81 4.46 7.03
N LYS A 88 -4.85 3.62 7.16
CA LYS A 88 -4.82 2.22 6.72
C LYS A 88 -6.19 1.72 6.30
N GLY A 89 -6.23 0.51 5.73
CA GLY A 89 -7.46 -0.23 5.47
C GLY A 89 -8.22 0.19 4.21
N GLY A 90 -7.74 1.22 3.50
CA GLY A 90 -8.13 1.47 2.13
C GLY A 90 -7.68 0.36 1.18
N THR A 91 -8.58 -0.10 0.31
CA THR A 91 -8.30 -1.05 -0.77
C THR A 91 -8.96 -0.60 -2.07
N LEU A 92 -8.45 -1.11 -3.20
CA LEU A 92 -9.01 -0.89 -4.52
C LEU A 92 -9.18 -2.22 -5.25
N ALA A 93 -10.36 -2.44 -5.83
CA ALA A 93 -10.58 -3.39 -6.92
C ALA A 93 -10.51 -2.65 -8.27
N VAL A 94 -9.74 -3.18 -9.20
CA VAL A 94 -9.42 -2.52 -10.47
C VAL A 94 -9.65 -3.46 -11.64
N ILE A 95 -9.94 -2.88 -12.80
CA ILE A 95 -10.17 -3.60 -14.05
C ILE A 95 -9.35 -2.96 -15.17
N GLY A 96 -8.83 -3.78 -16.08
CA GLY A 96 -8.08 -3.35 -17.26
C GLY A 96 -7.91 -4.48 -18.26
N ASN A 97 -7.50 -4.15 -19.49
CA ASN A 97 -7.31 -5.12 -20.56
C ASN A 97 -5.93 -5.78 -20.46
N LEU A 98 -5.87 -7.00 -19.92
CA LEU A 98 -4.63 -7.75 -19.76
C LEU A 98 -3.88 -7.98 -21.08
N LYS A 99 -4.59 -8.06 -22.23
CA LYS A 99 -3.97 -8.31 -23.55
C LYS A 99 -3.09 -7.16 -24.03
N GLU A 100 -3.30 -5.96 -23.51
CA GLU A 100 -2.55 -4.76 -23.86
C GLU A 100 -1.46 -4.42 -22.84
N MET A 101 -1.45 -5.10 -21.69
CA MET A 101 -0.51 -4.83 -20.60
C MET A 101 0.92 -5.23 -20.97
N SER A 102 1.89 -4.48 -20.44
CA SER A 102 3.31 -4.77 -20.60
C SER A 102 3.84 -5.58 -19.43
N THR A 103 4.66 -6.58 -19.75
CA THR A 103 5.39 -7.37 -18.76
C THR A 103 6.34 -6.51 -17.89
N ASP A 104 6.68 -5.29 -18.28
CA ASP A 104 7.47 -4.38 -17.44
C ASP A 104 6.74 -3.91 -16.18
N TYR A 105 5.41 -4.00 -16.18
CA TYR A 105 4.53 -3.60 -15.08
C TYR A 105 3.68 -4.73 -14.54
N ILE A 106 3.55 -5.85 -15.26
CA ILE A 106 2.84 -7.03 -14.77
C ILE A 106 3.74 -8.27 -14.82
N ARG A 107 4.01 -8.86 -13.66
CA ARG A 107 4.89 -10.04 -13.55
C ARG A 107 4.29 -11.05 -12.59
N ALA A 108 4.30 -12.30 -12.99
CA ALA A 108 4.15 -13.40 -12.05
C ALA A 108 5.39 -13.47 -11.15
N ALA A 109 5.17 -13.74 -9.86
CA ALA A 109 6.23 -14.00 -8.91
C ALA A 109 5.84 -15.18 -8.02
N THR A 110 6.80 -15.76 -7.31
CA THR A 110 6.55 -16.84 -6.35
C THR A 110 7.23 -16.50 -5.04
N PHE A 111 6.44 -16.45 -3.97
CA PHE A 111 6.98 -16.37 -2.62
C PHE A 111 7.20 -17.79 -2.10
N LYS A 112 8.46 -18.15 -1.86
CA LYS A 112 8.83 -19.47 -1.32
C LYS A 112 7.99 -19.78 -0.08
N GLY A 113 7.38 -20.96 -0.05
CA GLY A 113 6.55 -21.43 1.07
C GLY A 113 5.19 -20.75 1.23
N TYR A 114 4.85 -19.77 0.40
CA TYR A 114 3.53 -19.12 0.40
C TYR A 114 2.75 -19.41 -0.88
N GLY A 115 3.34 -19.19 -2.05
CA GLY A 115 2.73 -19.51 -3.34
C GLY A 115 2.97 -18.49 -4.44
N VAL A 116 2.22 -18.67 -5.53
CA VAL A 116 2.25 -17.79 -6.70
C VAL A 116 1.53 -16.49 -6.39
N THR A 117 2.07 -15.39 -6.90
CA THR A 117 1.49 -14.06 -6.79
C THR A 117 1.67 -13.29 -8.09
N LEU A 118 0.98 -12.15 -8.18
CA LEU A 118 1.06 -11.22 -9.30
C LEU A 118 1.52 -9.86 -8.80
N VAL A 119 2.63 -9.38 -9.32
CA VAL A 119 3.13 -8.01 -9.10
C VAL A 119 2.54 -7.13 -10.20
N VAL A 120 1.82 -6.09 -9.80
CA VAL A 120 1.09 -5.20 -10.72
C VAL A 120 1.48 -3.75 -10.47
N GLY A 121 1.94 -3.08 -11.51
CA GLY A 121 2.19 -1.65 -11.55
C GLY A 121 0.86 -0.90 -11.63
N LEU A 122 0.64 0.02 -10.69
CA LEU A 122 -0.55 0.83 -10.58
C LEU A 122 -0.17 2.28 -10.30
N GLY A 123 -0.79 3.20 -11.01
CA GLY A 123 -0.64 4.64 -10.81
C GLY A 123 -1.99 5.33 -10.91
N ILE A 124 -2.23 6.34 -10.07
CA ILE A 124 -3.48 7.11 -10.07
C ILE A 124 -3.10 8.59 -10.11
N PRO A 125 -3.58 9.35 -11.10
CA PRO A 125 -3.35 10.79 -11.11
C PRO A 125 -4.25 11.46 -10.07
N ILE A 126 -3.68 12.38 -9.29
CA ILE A 126 -4.41 13.15 -8.29
C ILE A 126 -4.55 14.59 -8.79
N PRO A 127 -5.76 15.02 -9.21
CA PRO A 127 -5.98 16.40 -9.66
C PRO A 127 -5.93 17.37 -8.48
N ILE A 128 -5.11 18.41 -8.58
CA ILE A 128 -4.97 19.42 -7.51
C ILE A 128 -6.09 20.44 -7.61
N LEU A 129 -7.24 20.13 -7.00
CA LEU A 129 -8.45 20.97 -7.08
C LEU A 129 -8.54 22.02 -5.97
N ASN A 130 -7.81 21.85 -4.87
CA ASN A 130 -7.81 22.76 -3.73
C ASN A 130 -6.61 22.52 -2.81
N SER A 131 -6.44 23.40 -1.82
CA SER A 131 -5.36 23.35 -0.84
C SER A 131 -5.35 22.09 0.04
N LYS A 132 -6.50 21.44 0.28
CA LYS A 132 -6.55 20.18 1.06
C LYS A 132 -5.93 19.03 0.28
N ILE A 133 -6.17 18.96 -1.03
CA ILE A 133 -5.54 17.96 -1.91
C ILE A 133 -4.04 18.26 -2.05
N MET A 134 -3.67 19.54 -2.23
CA MET A 134 -2.26 19.95 -2.29
C MET A 134 -1.46 19.50 -1.06
N LYS A 135 -2.04 19.64 0.14
CA LYS A 135 -1.44 19.14 1.39
C LYS A 135 -1.27 17.62 1.39
N GLY A 136 -2.26 16.88 0.88
CA GLY A 136 -2.20 15.42 0.77
C GLY A 136 -1.09 14.94 -0.15
N VAL A 137 -0.89 15.60 -1.30
CA VAL A 137 0.16 15.20 -2.26
C VAL A 137 1.57 15.67 -1.89
N ALA A 138 1.70 16.50 -0.85
CA ALA A 138 2.97 17.08 -0.41
C ALA A 138 3.62 16.28 0.74
N VAL A 139 3.06 15.12 1.11
CA VAL A 139 3.58 14.26 2.18
C VAL A 139 4.97 13.74 1.84
N LYS A 140 5.85 13.68 2.84
CA LYS A 140 7.17 13.04 2.73
C LYS A 140 7.17 11.70 3.43
N ASP A 141 8.14 10.86 3.11
CA ASP A 141 8.29 9.55 3.76
C ASP A 141 8.43 9.63 5.30
N GLU A 142 8.89 10.76 5.86
CA GLU A 142 8.97 10.99 7.32
C GLU A 142 7.61 11.29 7.98
N ASP A 143 6.63 11.75 7.19
CA ASP A 143 5.27 12.06 7.65
C ASP A 143 4.34 10.85 7.56
N ILE A 144 4.76 9.79 6.86
CA ILE A 144 3.93 8.61 6.61
C ILE A 144 4.34 7.52 7.60
N TRP A 145 3.43 7.17 8.50
CA TRP A 145 3.64 6.19 9.56
C TRP A 145 2.93 4.86 9.27
N THR A 146 3.46 3.78 9.84
CA THR A 146 2.82 2.47 9.88
C THR A 146 3.16 1.72 11.18
N GLU A 147 2.51 0.59 11.41
CA GLU A 147 2.67 -0.25 12.60
C GLU A 147 3.62 -1.43 12.32
N ILE A 148 4.46 -1.77 13.29
CA ILE A 148 5.29 -2.98 13.26
C ILE A 148 4.49 -4.08 13.93
N ILE A 149 4.11 -5.12 13.18
CA ILE A 149 3.22 -6.18 13.63
C ILE A 149 3.96 -7.51 13.63
N ASP A 150 3.82 -8.25 14.72
CA ASP A 150 4.43 -9.58 14.85
C ASP A 150 3.52 -10.67 14.27
N TYR A 151 4.01 -11.34 13.22
CA TYR A 151 3.30 -12.37 12.46
C TYR A 151 3.42 -13.75 13.10
N SER A 152 4.20 -13.91 14.16
CA SER A 152 4.30 -15.17 14.91
C SER A 152 3.05 -15.52 15.70
N PHE A 153 2.21 -14.51 15.98
CA PHE A 153 0.94 -14.69 16.68
C PHE A 153 -0.14 -15.21 15.74
N PRO A 154 -0.78 -16.36 16.07
CA PRO A 154 -1.76 -17.01 15.20
C PRO A 154 -3.12 -16.31 15.16
N HIS A 155 -3.35 -15.31 16.01
CA HIS A 155 -4.63 -14.62 16.13
C HIS A 155 -4.78 -13.43 15.16
N LEU A 156 -6.04 -13.07 14.86
CA LEU A 156 -6.38 -11.88 14.06
C LEU A 156 -5.86 -10.59 14.70
N LYS A 157 -5.90 -10.51 16.03
CA LYS A 157 -5.37 -9.36 16.78
C LYS A 157 -3.91 -9.62 17.15
N ARG A 158 -3.02 -9.23 16.23
CA ARG A 158 -1.57 -9.33 16.44
C ARG A 158 -1.05 -8.14 17.23
N PRO A 159 -0.07 -8.34 18.13
CA PRO A 159 0.52 -7.25 18.89
C PRO A 159 1.33 -6.34 17.98
N SER A 160 1.23 -5.03 18.23
CA SER A 160 2.12 -4.04 17.65
C SER A 160 3.37 -3.91 18.52
N LEU A 161 4.53 -3.94 17.88
CA LEU A 161 5.84 -3.72 18.52
C LEU A 161 6.28 -2.25 18.46
N GLY A 162 5.49 -1.38 17.83
CA GLY A 162 5.78 0.03 17.69
C GLY A 162 5.27 0.61 16.37
N ARG A 163 5.67 1.85 16.11
CA ARG A 163 5.41 2.55 14.85
C ARG A 163 6.71 3.04 14.23
N VAL A 164 6.75 3.07 12.91
CA VAL A 164 7.91 3.50 12.12
C VAL A 164 7.41 4.30 10.92
N ASN A 165 8.23 5.25 10.45
CA ASN A 165 7.92 6.00 9.24
C ASN A 165 8.66 5.45 8.01
N TYR A 166 8.22 5.84 6.82
CA TYR A 166 8.80 5.33 5.58
C TYR A 166 10.22 5.84 5.33
N LYS A 167 10.63 6.97 5.90
CA LYS A 167 12.02 7.45 5.81
C LYS A 167 12.96 6.45 6.47
N GLN A 168 12.65 6.05 7.71
CA GLN A 168 13.39 5.04 8.46
C GLN A 168 13.39 3.69 7.73
N LEU A 169 12.23 3.24 7.23
CA LEU A 169 12.16 1.98 6.47
C LEU A 169 13.04 1.98 5.21
N ARG A 170 13.24 3.13 4.58
CA ARG A 170 14.11 3.22 3.40
C ARG A 170 15.60 3.31 3.72
N GLU A 171 15.98 3.54 4.97
CA GLU A 171 17.39 3.46 5.40
C GLU A 171 17.90 2.01 5.40
N GLY A 172 16.99 1.02 5.34
CA GLY A 172 17.33 -0.39 5.20
C GLY A 172 17.56 -1.12 6.53
N ASN A 173 17.48 -0.40 7.65
CA ASN A 173 17.53 -0.97 9.00
C ASN A 173 16.65 -0.14 9.95
N ILE A 174 15.99 -0.80 10.90
CA ILE A 174 15.20 -0.15 11.95
C ILE A 174 15.48 -0.81 13.30
N THR A 175 15.40 -0.03 14.38
CA THR A 175 15.56 -0.57 15.74
C THR A 175 14.21 -0.98 16.31
N ILE A 176 14.10 -2.24 16.75
CA ILE A 176 12.91 -2.80 17.43
C ILE A 176 13.37 -3.41 18.75
N ARG A 177 12.89 -2.89 19.89
CA ARG A 177 13.29 -3.35 21.23
C ARG A 177 14.81 -3.43 21.39
N GLU A 178 15.50 -2.33 21.06
CA GLU A 178 16.97 -2.20 21.14
C GLU A 178 17.76 -3.11 20.18
N LYS A 179 17.09 -3.85 19.29
CA LYS A 179 17.71 -4.68 18.27
C LYS A 179 17.60 -4.03 16.90
N ASP A 180 18.71 -4.00 16.18
CA ASP A 180 18.73 -3.60 14.77
C ASP A 180 18.20 -4.73 13.89
N VAL A 181 17.22 -4.40 13.04
CA VAL A 181 16.50 -5.33 12.19
C VAL A 181 16.59 -4.84 10.75
N PRO A 182 17.24 -5.61 9.84
CA PRO A 182 17.30 -5.25 8.43
C PRO A 182 15.90 -5.29 7.83
N VAL A 183 15.58 -4.30 6.99
CA VAL A 183 14.26 -4.18 6.38
C VAL A 183 14.30 -4.35 4.87
N SER A 184 13.23 -4.91 4.30
CA SER A 184 13.12 -5.14 2.86
C SER A 184 11.77 -4.70 2.30
N PRO A 185 11.76 -3.84 1.26
CA PRO A 185 10.53 -3.47 0.57
C PRO A 185 10.05 -4.59 -0.37
N LEU A 186 8.74 -4.80 -0.43
CA LEU A 186 8.10 -5.57 -1.49
C LEU A 186 7.84 -4.75 -2.75
N SER A 187 7.65 -3.44 -2.60
CA SER A 187 7.37 -2.55 -3.73
C SER A 187 8.65 -1.96 -4.29
N SER A 188 8.80 -2.01 -5.62
CA SER A 188 9.93 -1.35 -6.28
C SER A 188 9.71 0.16 -6.35
N TYR A 189 10.51 0.91 -5.60
CA TYR A 189 10.46 2.38 -5.62
C TYR A 189 10.92 2.96 -6.97
N ALA A 190 11.90 2.32 -7.61
CA ALA A 190 12.36 2.68 -8.95
C ALA A 190 11.21 2.54 -9.97
N LYS A 191 10.46 1.43 -9.91
CA LYS A 191 9.31 1.20 -10.79
C LYS A 191 8.16 2.18 -10.48
N ALA A 192 7.93 2.54 -9.22
CA ALA A 192 6.95 3.56 -8.86
C ALA A 192 7.29 4.94 -9.47
N ARG A 193 8.58 5.34 -9.48
CA ARG A 193 9.03 6.57 -10.15
C ARG A 193 8.81 6.51 -11.66
N GLU A 194 9.13 5.39 -12.29
CA GLU A 194 8.91 5.17 -13.72
C GLU A 194 7.43 5.30 -14.09
N ILE A 195 6.54 4.64 -13.33
CA ILE A 195 5.09 4.74 -13.52
C ILE A 195 4.61 6.19 -13.38
N ALA A 196 5.10 6.91 -12.36
CA ALA A 196 4.73 8.31 -12.15
C ALA A 196 5.16 9.20 -13.33
N GLN A 197 6.36 9.01 -13.88
CA GLN A 197 6.82 9.76 -15.06
C GLN A 197 6.01 9.40 -16.31
N LYS A 198 5.77 8.11 -16.55
CA LYS A 198 4.98 7.68 -17.71
C LYS A 198 3.56 8.23 -17.68
N LEU A 199 2.90 8.15 -16.52
CA LEU A 199 1.57 8.72 -16.33
C LEU A 199 1.57 10.24 -16.54
N LYS A 200 2.57 10.97 -16.01
CA LYS A 200 2.73 12.41 -16.26
C LYS A 200 2.85 12.71 -17.77
N GLU A 201 3.69 11.97 -18.49
CA GLU A 201 3.88 12.14 -19.93
C GLU A 201 2.59 11.88 -20.73
N GLU A 202 1.86 10.82 -20.41
CA GLU A 202 0.60 10.49 -21.10
C GLU A 202 -0.47 11.56 -20.88
N ILE A 203 -0.53 12.14 -19.67
CA ILE A 203 -1.42 13.26 -19.35
C ILE A 203 -1.04 14.50 -20.17
N LEU A 204 0.24 14.89 -20.16
CA LEU A 204 0.70 16.07 -20.91
C LEU A 204 0.49 15.95 -22.42
N ARG A 205 0.55 14.73 -22.95
CA ARG A 205 0.29 14.43 -24.37
C ARG A 205 -1.20 14.28 -24.72
N GLY A 206 -2.11 14.43 -23.75
CA GLY A 206 -3.54 14.22 -23.96
C GLY A 206 -3.95 12.78 -24.25
N LYS A 207 -3.05 11.81 -24.04
CA LYS A 207 -3.34 10.37 -24.22
C LYS A 207 -4.06 9.79 -23.00
N PHE A 208 -3.85 10.38 -21.83
CA PHE A 208 -4.54 10.04 -20.60
C PHE A 208 -5.35 11.25 -20.12
N LEU A 209 -6.67 11.12 -20.09
CA LEU A 209 -7.56 12.18 -19.62
C LEU A 209 -7.92 11.97 -18.15
N LEU A 210 -7.88 13.07 -17.39
CA LEU A 210 -8.36 13.08 -16.01
C LEU A 210 -9.89 13.08 -16.01
N GLN A 211 -10.50 12.35 -15.09
CA GLN A 211 -11.95 12.32 -14.91
C GLN A 211 -12.29 12.31 -13.42
N GLU A 212 -13.41 12.92 -13.07
CA GLU A 212 -13.99 12.77 -11.74
C GLU A 212 -14.41 11.30 -11.52
N PRO A 213 -14.26 10.75 -10.30
CA PRO A 213 -14.89 9.47 -9.99
C PRO A 213 -16.40 9.53 -10.23
N ILE A 214 -16.94 8.46 -10.81
CA ILE A 214 -18.39 8.28 -10.99
C ILE A 214 -19.09 8.23 -9.63
N GLN A 215 -18.45 7.60 -8.65
CA GLN A 215 -18.96 7.52 -7.29
C GLN A 215 -17.81 7.56 -6.28
N LYS A 216 -17.98 8.34 -5.20
CA LYS A 216 -17.03 8.38 -4.09
C LYS A 216 -17.12 7.10 -3.25
N PHE A 217 -16.00 6.69 -2.68
CA PHE A 217 -16.00 5.58 -1.74
C PHE A 217 -16.77 5.90 -0.45
N PRO A 218 -17.35 4.87 0.20
CA PRO A 218 -18.04 5.06 1.48
C PRO A 218 -17.06 5.59 2.55
N GLN A 219 -17.45 6.65 3.26
CA GLN A 219 -16.62 7.28 4.29
C GLN A 219 -16.70 6.56 5.65
N GLY A 220 -17.59 5.58 5.79
CA GLY A 220 -17.75 4.78 7.00
C GLY A 220 -18.20 3.37 6.64
N SER A 221 -17.25 2.43 6.63
CA SER A 221 -17.54 1.00 6.63
C SER A 221 -17.26 0.45 8.04
N LYS A 222 -17.99 -0.58 8.48
CA LYS A 222 -17.63 -1.36 9.67
C LYS A 222 -17.20 -2.74 9.18
N PHE A 223 -15.97 -3.15 9.52
CA PHE A 223 -15.57 -4.53 9.31
C PHE A 223 -16.40 -5.43 10.22
N LYS A 224 -17.16 -6.34 9.62
CA LYS A 224 -17.90 -7.40 10.32
C LYS A 224 -17.11 -8.70 10.14
N PRO A 225 -16.30 -9.13 11.12
CA PRO A 225 -15.60 -10.40 11.02
C PRO A 225 -16.63 -11.53 10.94
N LEU A 226 -16.34 -12.54 10.14
CA LEU A 226 -17.01 -13.82 10.28
C LEU A 226 -16.54 -14.43 11.60
N LEU A 227 -17.44 -14.52 12.57
CA LEU A 227 -17.14 -15.17 13.84
C LEU A 227 -17.18 -16.69 13.61
N GLU A 228 -16.14 -17.37 14.07
CA GLU A 228 -16.17 -18.82 14.18
C GLU A 228 -17.23 -19.18 15.23
N ILE A 229 -18.20 -20.01 14.84
CA ILE A 229 -19.20 -20.54 15.77
C ILE A 229 -18.50 -21.66 16.54
N HIS A 230 -18.32 -21.48 17.84
CA HIS A 230 -17.84 -22.53 18.76
C HIS A 230 -18.97 -23.45 19.19
#